data_AF-A0AAU6DFI9-F1
#
_entry.id   AF-A0AAU6DFI9-F1
#
_cell.length_a   1.000
_cell.length_b   1.000
_cell.length_c   1.000
_cell.angle_alpha   90.00
_cell.angle_beta   90.00
_cell.angle_gamma   90.00
#
_symmetry.space_group_name_H-M   'P 1'
#
loop_
_entity.id
_entity.type
_entity.pdbx_description
1 polymer ?
#
loop_
_entity_poly.entity_id
_entity_poly.type
_entity_poly.pdbx_seq_one_letter_code
_entity_poly.pdbx_strand_id
1 'polypeptide(L)' 'MVTPDGTPPGGQTEPEPCLTCQEFDLAEAVARAEHDGSRETDCRVLRKRHQQAEHGGQS' A
#
# COMPACT_ATOMS: atom_id res chain seq x y z
N MET A 1 35.19 -9.63 23.24
CA MET A 1 35.59 -8.23 22.99
C MET A 1 35.51 -8.04 21.49
N VAL A 2 34.52 -7.39 20.86
CA VAL A 2 33.51 -6.37 21.22
C VAL A 2 32.41 -6.46 20.15
N THR A 3 31.14 -6.25 20.51
CA THR A 3 30.07 -5.79 19.60
C THR A 3 29.70 -4.36 20.00
N PRO A 4 29.30 -3.50 19.03
CA PRO A 4 27.89 -3.09 18.95
C PRO A 4 27.40 -2.98 17.48
N ASP A 5 26.24 -3.57 17.15
CA ASP A 5 24.93 -2.91 17.00
C ASP A 5 24.86 -1.86 15.88
N GLY A 6 23.91 -2.02 14.94
CA GLY A 6 23.73 -1.06 13.86
C GLY A 6 22.79 -1.44 12.69
N THR A 7 21.97 -2.49 12.78
CA THR A 7 20.81 -2.60 11.88
C THR A 7 19.60 -2.08 12.64
N PRO A 8 19.10 -0.87 12.31
CA PRO A 8 17.92 -0.36 12.99
C PRO A 8 16.74 -1.31 12.71
N PRO A 9 15.87 -1.59 13.70
CA PRO A 9 14.54 -2.10 13.38
C PRO A 9 13.93 -1.07 12.42
N GLY A 10 13.40 -1.53 11.28
CA GLY A 10 12.72 -0.68 10.31
C GLY A 10 11.85 0.33 11.06
N GLY A 11 12.24 1.59 10.97
CA GLY A 11 11.64 2.68 11.70
C GLY A 11 10.24 2.91 11.17
N GLN A 12 9.28 2.16 11.67
CA GLN A 12 7.86 2.46 11.55
C GLN A 12 7.57 3.56 12.60
N THR A 13 8.09 4.77 12.36
CA THR A 13 7.85 5.97 13.21
C THR A 13 7.46 7.16 12.34
N GLU A 14 6.69 6.86 11.30
CA GLU A 14 5.74 7.77 10.66
C GLU A 14 4.40 7.01 10.73
N PRO A 15 3.22 7.67 10.79
CA PRO A 15 1.97 6.94 10.65
C PRO A 15 2.02 6.23 9.29
N GLU A 16 2.33 4.94 9.29
CA GLU A 16 2.74 4.29 8.05
C GLU A 16 1.58 4.40 7.06
N PRO A 17 1.80 5.05 5.90
CA PRO A 17 0.78 5.08 4.88
C PRO A 17 0.47 3.63 4.55
N CYS A 18 -0.81 3.26 4.59
CA CYS A 18 -1.18 1.85 4.53
C CYS A 18 -0.52 1.18 3.33
N LEU A 19 0.37 0.21 3.61
CA LEU A 19 1.16 -0.47 2.60
C LEU A 19 0.25 -1.09 1.54
N THR A 20 -0.87 -1.66 1.97
CA THR A 20 -1.88 -2.24 1.09
C THR A 20 -2.54 -1.21 0.16
N CYS A 21 -2.80 0.01 0.63
CA CYS A 21 -3.28 1.08 -0.25
C CYS A 21 -2.25 1.46 -1.31
N GLN A 22 -0.96 1.44 -0.95
CA GLN A 22 0.16 1.75 -1.83
C GLN A 22 0.36 0.64 -2.88
N GLU A 23 0.22 -0.63 -2.47
CA GLU A 23 0.24 -1.79 -3.36
C GLU A 23 -0.87 -1.73 -4.41
N PHE A 24 -2.10 -1.35 -4.02
CA PHE A 24 -3.19 -1.19 -4.98
C PHE A 24 -2.97 -0.02 -5.96
N ASP A 25 -2.35 1.07 -5.51
CA ASP A 25 -2.01 2.22 -6.37
C ASP A 25 -0.95 1.82 -7.42
N LEU A 26 0.09 1.09 -7.01
CA LEU A 26 1.09 0.53 -7.91
C LEU A 26 0.48 -0.48 -8.89
N ALA A 27 -0.40 -1.36 -8.43
CA ALA A 27 -1.08 -2.33 -9.27
C ALA A 27 -2.02 -1.67 -10.29
N GLU A 28 -2.72 -0.59 -9.90
CA GLU A 28 -3.52 0.25 -10.81
C GLU A 28 -2.64 0.88 -11.89
N ALA A 29 -1.49 1.45 -11.51
CA ALA A 29 -0.56 2.06 -12.45
C ALA A 29 0.01 1.04 -13.46
N VAL A 30 0.35 -0.17 -13.00
CA VAL A 30 0.79 -1.27 -13.87
C VAL A 30 -0.34 -1.70 -14.80
N ALA A 31 -1.56 -1.90 -14.28
CA ALA A 31 -2.70 -2.28 -15.12
C ALA A 31 -3.00 -1.22 -16.19
N ARG A 32 -2.91 0.06 -15.84
CA ARG A 32 -3.06 1.17 -16.79
C ARG A 32 -1.95 1.17 -17.85
N ALA A 33 -0.71 0.89 -17.46
CA ALA A 33 0.42 0.77 -18.39
C ALA A 33 0.24 -0.41 -19.38
N GLU A 34 -0.30 -1.53 -18.90
CA GLU A 34 -0.63 -2.71 -19.70
C GLU A 34 -1.93 -2.55 -20.51
N HIS A 35 -2.64 -1.42 -20.37
CA HIS A 35 -3.97 -1.17 -20.96
C HIS A 35 -5.04 -2.20 -20.54
N ASP A 36 -4.90 -2.75 -19.33
CA ASP A 36 -5.71 -3.83 -18.80
C ASP A 36 -6.88 -3.25 -17.97
N GLY A 37 -7.91 -2.75 -18.67
CA GLY A 37 -8.99 -1.97 -18.06
C GLY A 37 -9.81 -2.73 -16.99
N SER A 38 -9.88 -4.06 -17.09
CA SER A 38 -10.50 -4.90 -16.06
C SER A 38 -9.70 -4.86 -14.77
N ARG A 39 -8.38 -4.98 -14.88
CA ARG A 39 -7.46 -5.04 -13.74
C ARG A 39 -7.29 -3.66 -13.08
N GLU A 40 -7.30 -2.60 -13.88
CA GLU A 40 -7.35 -1.21 -13.38
C GLU A 40 -8.58 -0.99 -12.50
N THR A 41 -9.76 -1.39 -13.00
CA THR A 41 -11.02 -1.24 -12.26
C THR A 41 -11.03 -2.08 -10.98
N ASP A 42 -10.52 -3.32 -11.05
CA ASP A 42 -10.43 -4.22 -9.90
C ASP A 42 -9.54 -3.63 -8.79
N CYS A 43 -8.34 -3.14 -9.13
CA CYS A 43 -7.43 -2.49 -8.17
C CYS A 43 -8.09 -1.30 -7.48
N ARG A 44 -8.84 -0.48 -8.24
CA ARG A 44 -9.56 0.67 -7.70
C ARG A 44 -10.68 0.27 -6.75
N VAL A 45 -11.41 -0.81 -7.04
CA VAL A 45 -12.44 -1.37 -6.16
C VAL A 45 -11.83 -1.95 -4.88
N LEU A 46 -10.76 -2.74 -5.00
CA LEU A 46 -10.05 -3.32 -3.86
C LEU A 46 -9.50 -2.25 -2.93
N ARG A 47 -8.87 -1.20 -3.48
CA ARG A 47 -8.41 -0.02 -2.72
C ARG A 47 -9.54 0.63 -1.94
N LYS A 48 -10.69 0.90 -2.58
CA LYS A 48 -11.85 1.50 -1.90
C LYS A 48 -12.42 0.61 -0.80
N ARG A 49 -12.49 -0.71 -1.01
CA ARG A 49 -12.99 -1.65 0.01
C ARG A 49 -12.05 -1.71 1.20
N HIS A 50 -10.75 -1.78 0.93
CA HIS A 50 -9.72 -1.74 1.96
C HIS A 50 -9.76 -0.41 2.73
N GLN A 51 -9.88 0.73 2.05
CA GLN A 51 -10.02 2.03 2.72
C GLN A 51 -11.28 2.11 3.60
N GLN A 52 -12.39 1.51 3.18
CA GLN A 52 -13.59 1.48 4.02
C GLN A 52 -13.46 0.52 5.21
N ALA A 53 -12.79 -0.62 5.04
CA ALA A 53 -12.59 -1.61 6.09
C ALA A 53 -11.54 -1.18 7.12
N GLU A 54 -10.37 -0.74 6.66
CA GLU A 54 -9.20 -0.48 7.49
C GLU A 54 -9.05 0.99 7.89
N HIS A 55 -9.55 1.93 7.07
CA HIS A 55 -9.52 3.37 7.36
C HIS A 55 -10.88 3.93 7.81
N GLY A 56 -11.86 3.05 8.06
CA GLY A 56 -13.13 3.41 8.68
C GLY A 56 -14.00 4.38 7.88
N GLY A 57 -13.80 4.47 6.57
CA GLY A 57 -14.61 5.29 5.68
C GLY A 57 -14.61 6.77 6.06
N GLN A 58 -13.55 7.50 5.69
CA GLN A 58 -13.62 8.96 5.65
C GLN A 58 -14.54 9.37 4.49
N SER A 59 -15.85 9.35 4.74
CA SER A 59 -16.86 10.12 3.98
C SER A 59 -16.96 11.52 4.56
#